data_AF-A0A4V1SZ78-F1
#
_entry.id   AF-A0A4V1SZ78-F1
#
_cell.length_a   1.000
_cell.length_b   1.000
_cell.length_c   1.000
_cell.angle_alpha   90.00
_cell.angle_beta   90.00
_cell.angle_gamma   90.00
#
_symmetry.space_group_name_H-M   'P 1'
#
loop_
_entity.id
_entity.type
_entity.pdbx_description
1 polymer ?
#
loop_
_entity_poly.entity_id
_entity_poly.type
_entity_poly.pdbx_seq_one_letter_code
_entity_poly.pdbx_strand_id
1 'polypeptide(L)'
;MSNLYQGIPVIVIATLLIVFAFRMQQKQRAVWLLVLAGFILRFYCSADQFLHPWDERYHALVAKNFMTHWWVPTLYDNPILGYNNASWAVSHIWLHKQPLPMWLMAISMKLFGVNEMAMRLPSVIMTSIGIKLMYFI
;
A
#
# COMPACT_ATOMS: atom_id res chain seq x y z
N MET A 1 -17.68 8.72 10.62
CA MET A 1 -17.68 9.22 12.01
C MET A 1 -16.86 8.34 12.96
N SER A 2 -16.78 7.02 12.77
CA SER A 2 -16.12 6.08 13.71
C SER A 2 -14.63 6.31 13.96
N ASN A 3 -13.88 6.81 12.97
CA ASN A 3 -12.41 6.92 13.09
C ASN A 3 -11.95 8.33 13.51
N LEU A 4 -12.88 9.26 13.77
CA LEU A 4 -12.54 10.66 14.06
C LEU A 4 -11.64 10.78 15.30
N TYR A 5 -11.99 10.08 16.38
CA TYR A 5 -11.23 10.12 17.65
C TYR A 5 -9.82 9.55 17.53
N GLN A 6 -9.60 8.60 16.61
CA GLN A 6 -8.28 8.04 16.33
C GLN A 6 -7.49 8.91 15.36
N GLY A 7 -8.16 9.57 14.41
CA GLY A 7 -7.52 10.42 13.42
C GLY A 7 -6.99 11.74 13.98
N ILE A 8 -7.69 12.36 14.94
CA ILE A 8 -7.25 13.61 15.58
C ILE A 8 -5.83 13.48 16.17
N PRO A 9 -5.51 12.53 17.06
CA PRO A 9 -4.17 12.42 17.63
C PRO A 9 -3.13 12.11 16.56
N VAL A 10 -3.46 11.31 15.54
CA VAL A 10 -2.55 11.02 14.41
C VAL A 10 -2.16 12.30 13.67
N ILE A 11 -3.14 13.14 13.33
CA ILE A 11 -2.90 14.43 12.64
C ILE A 11 -2.08 15.35 13.55
N VAL A 12 -2.44 15.48 14.83
CA VAL A 12 -1.71 16.33 15.78
C VAL A 12 -0.26 15.89 15.90
N ILE A 13 0.01 14.59 16.08
CA ILE A 13 1.37 14.06 16.19
C ILE A 13 2.15 14.32 14.89
N ALA A 14 1.57 14.03 13.73
CA ALA A 14 2.23 14.27 12.45
C ALA A 14 2.55 15.75 12.22
N THR A 15 1.61 16.65 12.55
CA THR A 15 1.84 18.10 12.47
C THR A 15 2.94 18.56 13.40
N LEU A 16 2.97 18.08 14.65
CA LEU A 16 4.03 18.42 15.59
C LEU A 16 5.40 17.95 15.09
N LEU A 17 5.50 16.74 14.53
CA LEU A 17 6.73 16.23 13.92
C LEU A 17 7.19 17.12 12.74
N ILE A 18 6.26 17.55 11.89
CA ILE A 18 6.55 18.43 10.74
C ILE A 18 7.01 19.82 11.21
N VAL A 19 6.32 20.43 12.18
CA VAL A 19 6.69 21.73 12.74
C VAL A 19 8.06 21.65 13.42
N PHE A 20 8.32 20.58 14.17
CA PHE A 20 9.61 20.35 14.79
C PHE A 20 10.70 20.20 13.73
N ALA A 21 10.47 19.36 12.70
CA ALA A 21 11.39 19.20 11.57
C ALA A 21 11.70 20.53 10.87
N PHE A 22 10.70 21.38 10.67
CA PHE A 22 10.86 22.70 10.04
C PHE A 22 11.75 23.65 10.86
N ARG A 23 11.68 23.58 12.18
CA ARG A 23 12.53 24.39 13.08
C ARG A 23 13.93 23.82 13.28
N MET A 24 14.19 22.59 12.83
CA MET A 24 15.49 21.96 12.98
C MET A 24 16.51 22.48 11.97
N GLN A 25 17.66 22.92 12.49
CA GLN A 25 18.81 23.33 11.66
C GLN A 25 19.53 22.12 11.02
N GLN A 26 19.42 20.93 11.62
CA GLN A 26 20.05 19.71 11.12
C GLN A 26 19.18 19.02 10.06
N LYS A 27 19.45 19.33 8.78
CA LYS A 27 18.66 18.85 7.63
C LYS A 27 18.40 17.34 7.62
N GLN A 28 19.43 16.52 7.88
CA GLN A 28 19.29 15.05 7.87
C GLN A 28 18.31 14.55 8.94
N ARG A 29 18.35 15.12 10.14
CA ARG A 29 17.41 14.77 11.21
C ARG A 29 16.00 15.26 10.89
N ALA A 30 15.87 16.45 10.31
CA ALA A 30 14.58 16.97 9.85
C ALA A 30 13.93 16.04 8.81
N VAL A 31 14.69 15.53 7.84
CA VAL A 31 14.18 14.59 6.82
C VAL A 31 13.69 13.29 7.47
N TRP A 32 14.41 12.73 8.44
CA TRP A 32 13.94 11.53 9.14
C TRP A 32 12.65 11.76 9.93
N LEU A 33 12.45 12.95 10.50
CA LEU A 33 11.17 13.32 11.12
C LEU A 33 10.04 13.43 10.10
N LEU A 34 10.32 13.94 8.89
CA LEU A 34 9.34 13.96 7.81
C LEU A 34 8.99 12.55 7.32
N VAL A 35 9.98 11.65 7.22
CA VAL A 35 9.76 10.23 6.92
C VAL A 35 8.86 9.60 7.99
N LEU A 36 9.14 9.84 9.27
CA LEU A 36 8.34 9.33 10.39
C LEU A 36 6.91 9.87 10.36
N ALA A 37 6.73 11.19 10.17
CA ALA A 37 5.40 11.80 10.07
C ALA A 37 4.61 11.23 8.89
N GLY A 38 5.26 11.09 7.73
CA GLY A 38 4.67 10.51 6.53
C GLY A 38 4.33 9.02 6.69
N PHE A 39 5.15 8.26 7.43
CA PHE A 39 4.86 6.86 7.75
C PHE A 39 3.63 6.74 8.65
N ILE A 40 3.56 7.53 9.73
CA ILE A 40 2.43 7.54 10.67
C ILE A 40 1.11 7.83 9.93
N LEU A 41 1.09 8.88 9.10
CA LEU A 41 -0.09 9.25 8.33
C LEU A 41 -0.54 8.13 7.39
N ARG A 42 0.39 7.54 6.62
CA ARG A 42 0.07 6.50 5.65
C ARG A 42 -0.33 5.18 6.29
N PHE A 43 0.32 4.82 7.40
CA PHE A 43 -0.04 3.65 8.18
C PHE A 43 -1.48 3.77 8.68
N TYR A 44 -1.84 4.92 9.26
CA TYR A 44 -3.21 5.18 9.71
C TYR A 44 -4.22 5.12 8.57
N CYS A 45 -3.94 5.75 7.42
CA CYS A 45 -4.83 5.69 6.26
C CYS A 45 -4.98 4.29 5.66
N SER A 46 -4.05 3.36 5.94
CA SER A 46 -4.06 1.99 5.42
C SER A 46 -4.69 0.97 6.38
N ALA A 47 -5.10 1.42 7.57
CA ALA A 47 -5.49 0.54 8.68
C ALA A 47 -6.98 0.16 8.68
N ASP A 48 -7.75 0.57 7.68
CA ASP A 48 -9.16 0.21 7.55
C ASP A 48 -9.33 -1.27 7.15
N GLN A 49 -10.37 -1.92 7.67
CA GLN A 49 -10.52 -3.38 7.62
C GLN A 49 -11.36 -3.87 6.43
N PHE A 50 -11.35 -3.15 5.31
CA PHE A 50 -12.04 -3.57 4.10
C PHE A 50 -11.24 -3.18 2.87
N LEU A 51 -11.41 -3.93 1.78
CA LEU A 51 -10.83 -3.58 0.49
C LEU A 51 -11.76 -2.62 -0.24
N HIS A 52 -11.21 -1.49 -0.68
CA HIS A 52 -11.94 -0.51 -1.45
C HIS A 52 -12.33 -1.08 -2.81
N PRO A 53 -13.48 -0.64 -3.35
CA PRO A 53 -13.88 -1.00 -4.69
C PRO A 53 -12.86 -0.49 -5.72
N TRP A 54 -12.91 -1.10 -6.90
CA TRP A 54 -11.98 -0.85 -8.01
C TRP A 54 -10.58 -1.36 -7.68
N ASP A 55 -9.56 -0.56 -7.95
CA ASP A 55 -8.18 -0.98 -8.07
C ASP A 55 -7.70 -1.84 -6.90
N GLU A 56 -7.99 -1.45 -5.66
CA GLU A 56 -7.44 -2.13 -4.47
C GLU A 56 -7.78 -3.63 -4.45
N ARG A 57 -9.06 -4.00 -4.57
CA ARG A 57 -9.47 -5.41 -4.55
C ARG A 57 -8.94 -6.22 -5.74
N TYR A 58 -8.81 -5.60 -6.92
CA TYR A 58 -8.25 -6.29 -8.10
C TYR A 58 -6.76 -6.58 -7.92
N HIS A 59 -5.97 -5.58 -7.50
CA HIS A 59 -4.54 -5.77 -7.22
C HIS A 59 -4.33 -6.77 -6.07
N ALA A 60 -5.16 -6.70 -5.02
CA ALA A 60 -5.10 -7.62 -3.89
C ALA A 60 -5.36 -9.08 -4.32
N LEU A 61 -6.39 -9.31 -5.14
CA LEU A 61 -6.72 -10.64 -5.62
C LEU A 61 -5.62 -11.22 -6.52
N VAL A 62 -5.10 -10.41 -7.45
CA VAL A 62 -3.98 -10.83 -8.32
C VAL A 62 -2.72 -11.10 -7.50
N ALA A 63 -2.40 -10.25 -6.52
CA ALA A 63 -1.29 -10.47 -5.59
C ALA A 63 -1.46 -11.76 -4.77
N LYS A 64 -2.70 -12.07 -4.35
CA LYS A 64 -3.01 -13.31 -3.64
C LYS A 64 -2.77 -14.52 -4.53
N ASN A 65 -3.19 -14.48 -5.79
CA ASN A 65 -2.94 -15.56 -6.75
C ASN A 65 -1.44 -15.71 -7.10
N PHE A 66 -0.66 -14.62 -7.10
CA PHE A 66 0.79 -14.71 -7.23
C PHE A 66 1.47 -15.48 -6.09
N MET A 67 0.80 -15.65 -4.95
CA MET A 67 1.35 -16.47 -3.87
C MET A 67 1.45 -17.95 -4.28
N THR A 68 0.54 -18.44 -5.13
CA THR A 68 0.54 -19.79 -5.69
C THR A 68 1.26 -19.85 -7.03
N HIS A 69 0.98 -18.93 -7.96
CA HIS A 69 1.50 -18.95 -9.33
C HIS A 69 2.34 -17.72 -9.64
N TRP A 70 3.58 -17.70 -9.18
CA TRP A 70 4.44 -16.50 -9.18
C TRP A 70 4.60 -15.80 -10.54
N TRP A 71 4.56 -16.53 -11.65
CA TRP A 71 4.81 -16.00 -12.99
C TRP A 71 3.56 -15.69 -13.80
N VAL A 72 2.37 -16.07 -13.31
CA VAL A 72 1.12 -15.96 -14.06
C VAL A 72 0.15 -15.07 -13.29
N PRO A 73 -0.07 -13.81 -13.73
CA PRO A 73 -1.05 -12.93 -13.10
C PRO A 73 -2.46 -13.42 -13.44
N THR A 74 -3.10 -14.15 -12.54
CA THR A 74 -4.52 -14.49 -12.68
C THR A 74 -5.39 -13.56 -11.85
N LEU A 75 -6.50 -13.09 -12.41
CA LEU A 75 -7.55 -12.41 -11.64
C LEU A 75 -8.52 -13.44 -11.07
N TYR A 76 -9.15 -14.24 -11.94
CA TYR A 76 -9.91 -15.43 -11.53
C TYR A 76 -9.09 -16.67 -11.80
N ASP A 77 -8.52 -17.28 -10.76
CA ASP A 77 -7.62 -18.43 -10.93
C ASP A 77 -8.31 -19.66 -11.54
N ASN A 78 -9.58 -19.87 -11.19
CA ASN A 78 -10.47 -20.86 -11.79
C ASN A 78 -11.77 -20.18 -12.27
N PRO A 79 -11.85 -19.75 -13.55
CA PRO A 79 -12.99 -19.01 -14.05
C PRO A 79 -14.18 -19.93 -14.31
N ILE A 80 -15.13 -19.97 -13.37
CA ILE A 80 -16.39 -20.72 -13.49
C ILE A 80 -17.41 -19.95 -14.36
N LEU A 81 -17.39 -18.62 -14.26
CA LEU A 81 -18.22 -17.72 -15.06
C LEU A 81 -17.50 -17.30 -16.34
N GLY A 82 -18.26 -16.87 -17.34
CA GLY A 82 -17.71 -16.32 -18.57
C GLY A 82 -16.77 -15.14 -18.28
N TYR A 83 -15.57 -15.18 -18.86
CA TYR A 83 -14.57 -14.13 -18.76
C TYR A 83 -14.31 -13.48 -20.13
N ASN A 84 -13.81 -12.25 -20.13
CA ASN A 84 -13.39 -11.55 -21.34
C ASN A 84 -11.98 -10.99 -21.14
N ASN A 85 -10.98 -11.57 -21.81
CA ASN A 85 -9.59 -11.13 -21.70
C ASN A 85 -9.32 -9.73 -22.28
N ALA A 86 -10.24 -9.18 -23.09
CA ALA A 86 -10.16 -7.78 -23.50
C ALA A 86 -10.65 -6.81 -22.41
N SER A 87 -11.35 -7.31 -21.38
CA SER A 87 -11.81 -6.53 -20.23
C SER A 87 -10.96 -6.83 -19.01
N TRP A 88 -10.21 -5.84 -18.52
CA TRP A 88 -9.35 -5.99 -17.35
C TRP A 88 -10.12 -6.33 -16.07
N ALA A 89 -11.40 -5.95 -15.98
CA ALA A 89 -12.23 -6.17 -14.80
C ALA A 89 -12.82 -7.58 -14.72
N VAL A 90 -12.79 -8.33 -15.83
CA VAL A 90 -13.45 -9.64 -15.97
C VAL A 90 -12.57 -10.64 -16.74
N SER A 91 -11.25 -10.53 -16.62
CA SER A 91 -10.31 -11.42 -17.32
C SER A 91 -9.89 -12.62 -16.45
N HIS A 92 -9.42 -13.70 -17.10
CA HIS A 92 -8.72 -14.77 -16.40
C HIS A 92 -7.26 -14.36 -16.15
N ILE A 93 -6.54 -14.02 -17.23
CA ILE A 93 -5.18 -13.48 -17.16
C ILE A 93 -5.24 -11.96 -17.03
N TRP A 94 -4.55 -11.41 -16.04
CA TRP A 94 -4.61 -9.99 -15.70
C TRP A 94 -3.35 -9.24 -16.12
N LEU A 95 -3.35 -8.74 -17.37
CA LEU A 95 -2.22 -8.01 -17.95
C LEU A 95 -2.37 -6.48 -17.87
N HIS A 96 -3.23 -5.99 -16.98
CA HIS A 96 -3.55 -4.56 -16.89
C HIS A 96 -2.40 -3.71 -16.31
N LYS A 97 -1.59 -4.29 -15.40
CA LYS A 97 -0.43 -3.63 -14.77
C LYS A 97 0.76 -4.57 -14.71
N GLN A 98 1.95 -3.99 -14.60
CA GLN A 98 3.21 -4.72 -14.41
C GLN A 98 3.19 -5.48 -13.07
N PRO A 99 3.88 -6.64 -12.97
CA PRO A 99 3.72 -7.55 -11.83
C PRO A 99 4.45 -7.10 -10.55
N LEU A 100 5.45 -6.22 -10.65
CA LEU A 100 6.32 -5.87 -9.52
C LEU A 100 5.56 -5.41 -8.26
N PRO A 101 4.57 -4.49 -8.33
CA PRO A 101 3.80 -4.10 -7.15
C PRO A 101 3.06 -5.29 -6.54
N MET A 102 2.42 -6.13 -7.35
CA MET A 102 1.69 -7.29 -6.87
C MET A 102 2.61 -8.37 -6.29
N TRP A 103 3.85 -8.52 -6.79
CA TRP A 103 4.84 -9.41 -6.18
C TRP A 103 5.25 -8.94 -4.79
N LEU A 104 5.45 -7.64 -4.58
CA LEU A 104 5.73 -7.09 -3.24
C LEU A 104 4.55 -7.33 -2.29
N MET A 105 3.32 -7.15 -2.77
CA MET A 105 2.10 -7.48 -2.02
C MET A 105 2.04 -8.98 -1.68
N ALA A 106 2.32 -9.86 -2.64
CA ALA A 106 2.33 -11.30 -2.46
C ALA A 106 3.37 -11.75 -1.42
N ILE A 107 4.59 -11.20 -1.48
CA ILE A 107 5.63 -11.44 -0.47
C ILE A 107 5.16 -10.98 0.91
N SER A 108 4.58 -9.78 1.00
CA SER A 108 4.10 -9.26 2.28
C SER A 108 3.00 -10.15 2.87
N MET A 109 2.03 -10.59 2.06
CA MET A 109 1.00 -11.53 2.50
C MET A 109 1.56 -12.91 2.84
N LYS A 110 2.64 -13.37 2.21
CA LYS A 110 3.34 -14.61 2.60
C LYS A 110 3.99 -14.50 3.99
N LEU A 111 4.52 -13.32 4.33
CA LEU A 111 5.22 -13.09 5.60
C LEU A 111 4.26 -12.79 6.77
N PHE A 112 3.19 -12.03 6.52
CA PHE A 112 2.31 -11.50 7.57
C PHE A 112 0.88 -12.08 7.52
N GLY A 113 0.62 -13.03 6.62
CA GLY A 113 -0.70 -13.59 6.37
C GLY A 113 -1.52 -12.75 5.38
N VAL A 114 -2.59 -13.35 4.85
CA VAL A 114 -3.51 -12.70 3.91
C VAL A 114 -4.49 -11.83 4.70
N ASN A 115 -4.21 -10.52 4.75
CA ASN A 115 -5.08 -9.50 5.34
C ASN A 115 -4.87 -8.14 4.66
N GLU A 116 -5.76 -7.19 4.96
CA GLU A 116 -5.81 -5.86 4.36
C GLU A 116 -4.53 -5.05 4.63
N MET A 117 -4.00 -5.13 5.85
CA MET A 117 -2.78 -4.38 6.20
C MET A 117 -1.55 -4.95 5.50
N ALA A 118 -1.40 -6.28 5.45
CA ALA A 118 -0.28 -6.95 4.82
C ALA A 118 -0.18 -6.61 3.33
N MET A 119 -1.30 -6.56 2.61
CA MET A 119 -1.25 -6.19 1.19
C MET A 119 -0.89 -4.72 0.95
N ARG A 120 -1.19 -3.81 1.90
CA ARG A 120 -0.90 -2.36 1.78
C ARG A 120 0.50 -2.00 2.27
N LEU A 121 1.07 -2.82 3.17
CA LEU A 121 2.34 -2.55 3.83
C LEU A 121 3.50 -2.21 2.86
N PRO A 122 3.67 -2.88 1.70
CA PRO A 122 4.71 -2.50 0.74
C PRO A 122 4.57 -1.05 0.26
N SER A 123 3.36 -0.60 -0.05
CA SER A 123 3.10 0.77 -0.48
C SER A 123 3.42 1.78 0.62
N VAL A 124 3.01 1.50 1.86
CA VAL A 124 3.32 2.34 3.03
C VAL A 124 4.83 2.51 3.21
N ILE A 125 5.60 1.42 3.10
CA ILE A 125 7.06 1.45 3.23
C ILE A 125 7.69 2.21 2.06
N MET A 126 7.35 1.87 0.82
CA MET A 126 7.96 2.46 -0.37
C MET A 126 7.72 3.96 -0.46
N THR A 127 6.49 4.42 -0.18
CA THR A 127 6.17 5.85 -0.20
C THR A 127 6.78 6.62 0.97
N SER A 128 7.02 5.96 2.11
CA SER A 128 7.76 6.57 3.24
C SER A 128 9.24 6.72 2.93
N ILE A 129 9.87 5.69 2.35
CA ILE A 129 11.25 5.77 1.85
C ILE A 129 11.37 6.84 0.75
N GLY A 130 10.34 6.96 -0.10
CA GLY A 130 10.24 7.98 -1.14
C GLY A 130 10.45 9.41 -0.63
N ILE A 131 10.04 9.74 0.60
CA ILE A 131 10.31 11.05 1.20
C ILE A 131 11.82 11.32 1.31
N LYS A 132 12.58 10.32 1.78
CA LYS A 132 14.03 10.45 1.90
C LYS A 132 14.70 10.50 0.52
N LEU A 133 14.21 9.71 -0.43
CA LEU A 133 14.73 9.72 -1.80
C LEU A 133 14.53 11.06 -2.48
N MET A 134 13.35 11.68 -2.34
CA MET A 134 13.09 13.02 -2.89
C MET A 134 14.01 14.10 -2.32
N TYR A 135 14.51 13.95 -1.10
CA TYR A 135 15.49 14.88 -0.54
C TYR A 135 16.90 14.69 -1.12
N PHE A 136 17.22 13.49 -1.62
CA PHE A 136 18.52 13.20 -2.22
C PHE A 136 18.62 13.63 -3.69
N ILE A 137 17.48 13.80 -4.36
CA ILE A 137 17.38 14.26 -5.76
C ILE A 137 17.38 15.79 -5.77
#